data_AF-A0A381N6V3-F1
#
_entry.id   AF-A0A381N6V3-F1
#
_cell.length_a   1.000
_cell.length_b   1.000
_cell.length_c   1.000
_cell.angle_alpha   90.00
_cell.angle_beta   90.00
_cell.angle_gamma   90.00
#
_symmetry.space_group_name_H-M   'P 1'
#
loop_
_entity.id
_entity.type
_entity.pdbx_description
1 polymer ?
#
loop_
_entity_poly.entity_id
_entity_poly.type
_entity_poly.pdbx_seq_one_letter_code
_entity_poly.pdbx_strand_id
1 'polypeptide(L)'
;MTDSDLKLLLGKQESLLKRLLDFSQRQFAETDPIALDGLLLQKDRCFEEMQKVDSLLEKWYTQFDRDLKPDEQILEQTLQDLLEKILLSEQDFEQVVGREKKAVSLQIEELSRQMQYRKEPVQQRAKIKNMMT
;
A
#
# COMPACT_ATOMS: atom_id res chain seq x y z
N MET A 1 -19.49 30.52 -6.93
CA MET A 1 -18.47 29.56 -6.46
C MET A 1 -17.13 30.25 -6.66
N THR A 2 -16.38 30.61 -5.62
CA THR A 2 -15.22 31.53 -5.82
C THR A 2 -14.04 31.32 -4.88
N ASP A 3 -14.20 30.99 -3.60
CA ASP A 3 -13.05 30.70 -2.69
C ASP A 3 -13.38 29.63 -1.65
N SER A 4 -14.60 29.69 -1.10
CA SER A 4 -15.09 28.69 -0.16
C SER A 4 -15.10 27.28 -0.75
N ASP A 5 -15.27 27.14 -2.06
CA ASP A 5 -15.38 25.84 -2.73
C ASP A 5 -14.01 25.16 -2.87
N LEU A 6 -12.95 25.89 -3.23
CA LEU A 6 -11.59 25.33 -3.29
C LEU A 6 -11.16 24.84 -1.90
N LYS A 7 -11.33 25.68 -0.87
CA LYS A 7 -10.98 25.32 0.50
C LYS A 7 -11.75 24.09 1.00
N LEU A 8 -13.02 23.95 0.60
CA LEU A 8 -13.82 22.75 0.90
C LEU A 8 -13.26 21.51 0.19
N LEU A 9 -12.85 21.63 -1.08
CA LEU A 9 -12.25 20.53 -1.82
C LEU A 9 -10.91 20.10 -1.22
N LEU A 10 -10.02 21.04 -0.93
CA LEU A 10 -8.72 20.78 -0.28
C LEU A 10 -8.90 20.16 1.11
N GLY A 11 -9.82 20.69 1.93
CA GLY A 11 -10.12 20.12 3.25
C GLY A 11 -10.72 18.71 3.18
N LYS A 12 -11.49 18.42 2.13
CA LYS A 12 -11.99 17.06 1.87
C LYS A 12 -10.85 16.12 1.48
N GLN A 13 -9.93 16.56 0.62
CA GLN A 13 -8.75 15.79 0.24
C GLN A 13 -7.88 15.51 1.45
N GLU A 14 -7.66 16.49 2.33
CA GLU A 14 -6.89 16.34 3.57
C GLU A 14 -7.50 15.27 4.48
N SER A 15 -8.83 15.29 4.63
CA SER A 15 -9.55 14.30 5.44
C SER A 15 -9.42 12.89 4.88
N LEU A 16 -9.47 12.75 3.55
CA LEU A 16 -9.25 11.47 2.87
C LEU A 16 -7.83 10.96 3.06
N LEU A 17 -6.83 11.82 2.91
CA LEU A 17 -5.42 11.45 3.11
C LEU A 17 -5.11 11.06 4.56
N LYS A 18 -5.64 11.79 5.55
CA LYS A 18 -5.50 11.39 6.97
C LYS A 18 -6.06 10.00 7.24
N ARG A 19 -7.22 9.69 6.64
CA ARG A 19 -7.83 8.36 6.76
C ARG A 19 -7.01 7.29 6.04
N LEU A 20 -6.48 7.60 4.86
CA LEU A 20 -5.61 6.70 4.12
C LEU A 20 -4.34 6.39 4.92
N LEU A 21 -3.72 7.41 5.54
CA LEU A 21 -2.56 7.24 6.40
C LEU A 21 -2.85 6.34 7.61
N ASP A 22 -4.00 6.48 8.27
CA ASP A 22 -4.43 5.55 9.33
C ASP A 22 -4.46 4.11 8.84
N PHE A 23 -5.05 3.87 7.66
CA PHE A 23 -5.08 2.53 7.08
C PHE A 23 -3.67 2.01 6.73
N SER A 24 -2.83 2.85 6.13
CA SER A 24 -1.43 2.55 5.80
C SER A 24 -0.59 2.17 7.02
N GLN A 25 -0.91 2.71 8.21
CA GLN A 25 -0.22 2.36 9.45
C GLN A 25 -0.81 1.11 10.11
N ARG A 26 -2.13 0.93 10.04
CA ARG A 26 -2.81 -0.22 10.67
C ARG A 26 -2.48 -1.55 10.01
N GLN A 27 -2.18 -1.58 8.71
CA GLN A 27 -1.85 -2.81 8.00
C GLN A 27 -0.63 -3.54 8.58
N PHE A 28 0.30 -2.83 9.24
CA PHE A 28 1.47 -3.46 9.89
C PHE A 28 1.12 -4.28 11.12
N ALA A 29 0.01 -3.97 11.79
CA ALA A 29 -0.45 -4.70 12.97
C ALA A 29 -1.46 -5.79 12.61
N GLU A 30 -1.91 -5.85 11.35
CA GLU A 30 -2.95 -6.78 10.94
C GLU A 30 -2.35 -8.14 10.61
N THR A 31 -2.81 -9.16 11.32
CA THR A 31 -2.31 -10.54 11.20
C THR A 31 -3.39 -11.48 10.69
N ASP A 32 -4.65 -11.06 10.74
CA ASP A 32 -5.77 -11.78 10.15
C ASP A 32 -5.89 -11.39 8.67
N PRO A 33 -5.71 -12.35 7.74
CA PRO A 33 -5.84 -12.08 6.31
C PRO A 33 -7.20 -11.48 5.93
N ILE A 34 -8.29 -11.86 6.61
CA ILE A 34 -9.64 -11.35 6.29
C ILE A 34 -9.74 -9.87 6.66
N ALA A 35 -9.24 -9.49 7.83
CA ALA A 35 -9.20 -8.09 8.24
C ALA A 35 -8.24 -7.26 7.38
N LEU A 36 -7.11 -7.83 6.95
CA LEU A 36 -6.18 -7.16 6.02
C LEU A 36 -6.84 -6.92 4.66
N ASP A 37 -7.51 -7.91 4.08
CA ASP A 37 -8.28 -7.75 2.84
C ASP A 37 -9.37 -6.68 2.99
N GLY A 38 -10.06 -6.66 4.13
CA GLY A 38 -11.03 -5.62 4.45
C GLY A 38 -10.42 -4.22 4.50
N LEU A 39 -9.22 -4.08 5.06
CA LEU A 39 -8.48 -2.82 5.15
C LEU A 39 -8.02 -2.34 3.77
N LEU A 40 -7.48 -3.24 2.93
CA LEU A 40 -7.09 -2.93 1.56
C LEU A 40 -8.28 -2.40 0.75
N LEU A 41 -9.45 -3.03 0.91
CA LEU A 41 -10.67 -2.58 0.24
C LEU A 41 -11.14 -1.19 0.73
N GLN A 42 -10.90 -0.83 1.99
CA GLN A 42 -11.15 0.54 2.47
C GLN A 42 -10.16 1.54 1.87
N LYS A 43 -8.90 1.16 1.66
CA LYS A 43 -7.90 1.99 0.98
C LYS A 43 -8.31 2.25 -0.47
N ASP A 44 -8.74 1.22 -1.20
CA ASP A 44 -9.24 1.36 -2.58
C ASP A 44 -10.40 2.36 -2.67
N ARG A 45 -11.38 2.27 -1.75
CA ARG A 45 -12.47 3.23 -1.67
C ARG A 45 -11.99 4.66 -1.39
N CYS A 46 -11.00 4.82 -0.52
CA CYS A 46 -10.37 6.12 -0.29
C CYS A 46 -9.74 6.69 -1.57
N PHE A 47 -9.06 5.87 -2.37
CA PHE A 47 -8.52 6.30 -3.67
C PHE A 47 -9.61 6.68 -4.67
N GLU A 48 -10.70 5.91 -4.76
CA GLU A 48 -11.84 6.25 -5.62
C GLU A 48 -12.48 7.59 -5.22
N GLU A 49 -12.62 7.86 -3.92
CA GLU A 49 -13.12 9.14 -3.43
C GLU A 49 -12.14 10.28 -3.70
N MET A 50 -10.84 10.03 -3.57
CA MET A 50 -9.79 11.00 -3.86
C MET A 50 -9.80 11.41 -5.34
N GLN A 51 -9.89 10.44 -6.27
CA GLN A 51 -10.01 10.71 -7.71
C GLN A 51 -11.20 11.62 -8.06
N LYS A 52 -12.32 11.46 -7.36
CA LYS A 52 -13.50 12.34 -7.53
C LYS A 52 -13.20 13.76 -7.07
N VAL A 53 -12.47 13.92 -5.97
CA VAL A 53 -12.05 15.24 -5.47
C VAL A 53 -11.03 15.87 -6.42
N ASP A 54 -10.05 15.11 -6.88
CA ASP A 54 -9.02 15.58 -7.83
C ASP A 54 -9.67 16.07 -9.13
N SER A 55 -10.65 15.34 -9.65
CA SER A 55 -11.42 15.75 -10.84
C SER A 55 -12.19 17.07 -10.64
N LEU A 56 -12.63 17.35 -9.41
CA LEU A 56 -13.30 18.61 -9.07
C LEU A 56 -12.30 19.75 -8.90
N LEU A 57 -11.15 19.48 -8.29
CA LEU A 57 -10.05 20.43 -8.16
C LEU A 57 -9.51 20.84 -9.53
N GLU A 58 -9.28 19.89 -10.44
CA GLU A 58 -8.82 20.17 -11.81
C GLU A 58 -9.78 21.11 -12.55
N LYS A 59 -11.09 20.85 -12.46
CA LYS A 59 -12.13 21.72 -13.03
C LYS A 59 -12.12 23.11 -12.40
N TRP A 60 -11.94 23.18 -11.08
CA TRP A 60 -11.88 24.44 -10.37
C TRP A 60 -10.67 25.27 -10.81
N TYR A 61 -9.48 24.66 -10.84
CA TYR A 61 -8.25 25.32 -11.27
C TYR A 61 -8.35 25.83 -12.72
N THR A 62 -8.92 25.02 -13.62
CA THR A 62 -9.14 25.40 -15.02
C THR A 62 -10.11 26.58 -15.16
N GLN A 63 -11.10 26.69 -14.28
CA GLN A 63 -12.15 27.71 -14.37
C GLN A 63 -11.74 29.06 -13.78
N PHE A 64 -10.99 29.06 -12.68
CA PHE A 64 -10.75 30.29 -11.89
C PHE A 64 -9.35 30.87 -12.05
N ASP A 65 -8.40 30.14 -12.65
CA ASP A 65 -7.03 30.55 -13.01
C ASP A 65 -6.46 31.67 -12.12
N ARG A 66 -6.35 31.36 -10.82
CA ARG A 66 -5.84 32.29 -9.80
C ARG A 66 -4.83 31.64 -8.88
N ASP A 67 -3.95 32.46 -8.34
CA ASP A 67 -3.01 32.05 -7.29
C ASP A 67 -3.73 31.65 -6.01
N LEU A 68 -3.14 30.68 -5.30
CA LEU A 68 -3.61 30.23 -4.00
C LEU A 68 -3.40 31.29 -2.91
N LYS A 69 -4.40 31.41 -2.03
CA LYS A 69 -4.32 32.24 -0.84
C LYS A 69 -3.41 31.59 0.22
N PRO A 70 -2.88 32.36 1.19
CA PRO A 70 -1.98 31.82 2.21
C PRO A 70 -2.53 30.62 2.98
N ASP A 71 -3.83 30.59 3.28
CA ASP A 71 -4.48 29.47 3.97
C ASP A 71 -4.63 28.23 3.07
N GLU A 72 -4.85 28.44 1.77
CA GLU A 72 -4.89 27.37 0.76
C GLU A 72 -3.49 26.80 0.51
N GLN A 73 -2.46 27.64 0.51
CA GLN A 73 -1.05 27.21 0.41
C GLN A 73 -0.63 26.32 1.60
N ILE A 74 -1.06 26.67 2.82
CA ILE A 74 -0.82 25.85 4.01
C ILE A 74 -1.50 24.48 3.87
N LEU A 75 -2.72 24.45 3.33
CA LEU A 75 -3.42 23.20 3.05
C LEU A 75 -2.67 22.37 2.01
N GLU A 76 -2.28 22.95 0.88
CA GLU A 76 -1.49 22.23 -0.14
C GLU A 76 -0.19 21.64 0.43
N GLN A 77 0.55 22.40 1.25
CA GLN A 77 1.75 21.85 1.92
C GLN A 77 1.38 20.68 2.84
N THR A 78 0.28 20.79 3.58
CA THR A 78 -0.21 19.71 4.46
C THR A 78 -0.58 18.47 3.66
N LEU A 79 -1.21 18.64 2.48
CA LEU A 79 -1.54 17.54 1.57
C LEU A 79 -0.28 16.86 1.06
N GLN A 80 0.73 17.63 0.66
CA GLN A 80 2.02 17.11 0.19
C GLN A 80 2.72 16.29 1.29
N ASP A 81 2.78 16.81 2.51
CA ASP A 81 3.38 16.11 3.66
C ASP A 81 2.65 14.80 3.98
N LEU A 82 1.31 14.78 3.84
CA LEU A 82 0.51 13.57 4.06
C LEU A 82 0.78 12.53 2.96
N LEU A 83 0.83 12.95 1.69
CA LEU A 83 1.13 12.07 0.56
C LEU A 83 2.52 11.43 0.70
N GLU A 84 3.53 12.19 1.10
CA GLU A 84 4.88 11.66 1.32
C GLU A 84 4.89 10.62 2.44
N LYS A 85 4.22 10.88 3.56
CA LYS A 85 4.10 9.92 4.68
C LYS A 85 3.39 8.65 4.27
N ILE A 86 2.30 8.75 3.50
CA ILE A 86 1.58 7.60 2.97
C ILE A 86 2.50 6.80 2.05
N LEU A 87 3.18 7.45 1.11
CA LEU A 87 4.08 6.80 0.16
C LEU A 87 5.17 6.00 0.87
N LEU A 88 5.83 6.61 1.87
CA LEU A 88 6.85 5.94 2.67
C LEU A 88 6.27 4.74 3.43
N SER A 89 5.10 4.91 4.04
CA SER A 89 4.40 3.83 4.76
C SER A 89 4.05 2.65 3.84
N GLU A 90 3.62 2.91 2.60
CA GLU A 90 3.33 1.86 1.62
C GLU A 90 4.60 1.16 1.13
N GLN A 91 5.68 1.91 0.88
CA GLN A 91 6.97 1.34 0.49
C GLN A 91 7.55 0.43 1.59
N ASP A 92 7.46 0.86 2.85
CA ASP A 92 7.92 0.05 3.98
C ASP A 92 7.09 -1.23 4.12
N PHE A 93 5.77 -1.15 3.91
CA PHE A 93 4.90 -2.33 3.95
C PHE A 93 5.19 -3.30 2.80
N GLU A 94 5.40 -2.79 1.59
CA GLU A 94 5.82 -3.60 0.44
C GLU A 94 7.10 -4.37 0.75
N GLN A 95 8.09 -3.74 1.39
CA GLN A 95 9.31 -4.42 1.80
C GLN A 95 9.07 -5.55 2.79
N VAL A 96 8.20 -5.35 3.79
CA VAL A 96 7.84 -6.38 4.78
C VAL A 96 7.20 -7.58 4.07
N VAL A 97 6.14 -7.34 3.30
CA VAL A 97 5.44 -8.39 2.54
C VAL A 97 6.38 -9.11 1.56
N GLY A 98 7.27 -8.37 0.90
CA GLY A 98 8.27 -8.93 -0.01
C GLY A 98 9.25 -9.87 0.68
N ARG A 99 9.71 -9.54 1.89
CA ARG A 99 10.58 -10.41 2.71
C ARG A 99 9.85 -11.67 3.14
N GLU A 100 8.61 -11.55 3.60
CA GLU A 100 7.77 -12.69 4.01
C GLU A 100 7.51 -13.64 2.85
N LYS A 101 7.08 -13.11 1.69
CA LYS A 101 6.91 -13.87 0.46
C LYS A 101 8.17 -14.65 0.10
N LYS A 102 9.34 -14.00 0.14
CA LYS A 102 10.62 -14.65 -0.18
C LYS A 102 10.93 -15.79 0.80
N ALA A 103 10.71 -15.58 2.10
CA ALA A 103 10.93 -16.61 3.11
C ALA A 103 10.03 -17.83 2.89
N VAL A 104 8.73 -17.61 2.65
CA VAL A 104 7.76 -18.68 2.40
C VAL A 104 8.07 -19.43 1.11
N SER A 105 8.45 -18.74 0.03
CA SER A 105 8.86 -19.38 -1.22
C SER A 105 10.04 -20.35 -1.03
N LEU A 106 11.07 -19.95 -0.27
CA LEU A 106 12.21 -20.82 0.03
C LEU A 106 11.80 -22.07 0.82
N GLN A 107 10.87 -21.93 1.76
CA GLN A 107 10.32 -23.06 2.51
C GLN A 107 9.54 -24.02 1.60
N ILE A 108 8.72 -23.49 0.69
CA ILE A 108 7.97 -24.29 -0.30
C ILE A 108 8.92 -25.07 -1.20
N GLU A 109 9.98 -24.43 -1.71
CA GLU A 109 10.99 -25.10 -2.53
C GLU A 109 11.67 -26.24 -1.79
N GLU A 110 12.07 -26.02 -0.53
CA GLU A 110 12.71 -27.05 0.28
C GLU A 110 11.77 -28.22 0.56
N LEU A 111 10.52 -27.95 0.95
CA LEU A 111 9.51 -28.99 1.13
C LEU A 111 9.29 -29.79 -0.15
N SER A 112 9.24 -29.12 -1.30
CA SER A 112 9.09 -29.77 -2.61
C SER A 112 10.26 -30.71 -2.92
N ARG A 113 11.50 -30.28 -2.67
CA ARG A 113 12.71 -31.12 -2.81
C ARG A 113 12.65 -32.34 -1.88
N GLN A 114 12.29 -32.14 -0.62
CA GLN A 114 12.15 -33.24 0.36
C GLN A 114 11.08 -34.25 -0.08
N MET A 115 9.93 -33.76 -0.57
CA MET A 115 8.87 -34.63 -1.10
C MET A 115 9.34 -35.45 -2.30
N GLN A 116 10.12 -34.87 -3.21
CA GLN A 116 10.68 -35.58 -4.37
C GLN A 116 11.67 -36.66 -3.93
N TYR A 117 12.61 -36.35 -3.05
CA TYR A 117 13.54 -37.33 -2.48
C TYR A 117 12.80 -38.52 -1.83
N ARG A 118 11.68 -38.25 -1.15
CA ARG A 118 10.82 -39.28 -0.52
C ARG A 118 9.97 -40.08 -1.50
N LYS A 119 9.93 -39.74 -2.79
CA LYS A 119 9.29 -40.54 -3.85
C LYS A 119 10.27 -41.46 -4.57
N GLU A 120 11.58 -41.18 -4.51
CA GLU A 120 12.60 -42.02 -5.15
C GLU A 120 12.74 -43.37 -4.42
N PRO A 121 12.99 -44.50 -5.10
CA PRO A 121 13.22 -45.79 -4.43
C PRO A 121 14.42 -45.72 -3.48
N VAL A 122 14.35 -46.46 -2.36
CA VAL A 122 15.33 -46.41 -1.24
C VAL A 122 16.78 -46.63 -1.71
N GLN A 123 16.99 -47.42 -2.76
CA GLN A 123 18.32 -47.67 -3.35
C GLN A 123 18.92 -46.44 -4.06
N GLN A 124 18.10 -45.54 -4.61
CA GLN A 124 18.57 -44.29 -5.24
C GLN A 124 18.89 -43.22 -4.19
N ARG A 125 18.09 -43.16 -3.11
CA ARG A 125 18.32 -42.25 -1.97
C ARG A 125 19.68 -42.45 -1.29
N ALA A 126 20.10 -43.70 -1.13
CA ALA A 126 21.40 -44.04 -0.52
C ALA A 126 22.61 -43.65 -1.40
N LYS A 127 22.44 -43.61 -2.73
CA LYS A 127 23.51 -43.17 -3.65
C LYS A 127 23.72 -41.66 -3.64
N ILE A 128 22.64 -40.87 -3.52
CA ILE A 128 22.72 -39.40 -3.48
C ILE A 128 23.44 -38.91 -2.21
N LYS A 129 23.20 -39.57 -1.06
CA LYS A 129 23.88 -39.23 0.21
C LYS A 129 25.41 -39.41 0.16
N ASN A 130 25.91 -40.33 -0.68
CA ASN A 130 27.33 -40.63 -0.82
C ASN A 130 28.04 -39.79 -1.90
N MET A 131 27.33 -38.91 -2.61
CA MET A 131 27.91 -38.02 -3.64
C MET A 131 28.13 -36.57 -3.16
N MET A 132 27.65 -36.19 -1.98
CA MET A 132 27.85 -34.86 -1.39
C MET A 132 28.97 -34.79 -0.34
N THR A 133 29.85 -35.81 -0.27
CA THR A 133 31.11 -35.80 0.48
C THR A 133 32.28 -35.65 -0.49
#